data_AF-A0AAV0TQN0-F1
#
_entry.id   AF-A0AAV0TQN0-F1
#
_cell.length_a   1.000
_cell.length_b   1.000
_cell.length_c   1.000
_cell.angle_alpha   90.00
_cell.angle_beta   90.00
_cell.angle_gamma   90.00
#
_symmetry.space_group_name_H-M   'P 1'
#
loop_
_entity.id
_entity.type
_entity.pdbx_description
1 polymer ?
#
loop_
_entity_poly.entity_id
_entity_poly.type
_entity_poly.pdbx_seq_one_letter_code
_entity_poly.pdbx_strand_id
1 'polypeptide(L)'
;MSSDPLTYDFVCKLSQLPPGSKKCIELPTSHRSVMLLNLRGKVFCMDQGCYHHGGPLVNGDIEDMGSKTTVKCPWHAYHIVVETGEGLYKGVDMTMTPSGKLRPSSPRLKSKGVKQRTHFVELRNDGQDVYVADSSAIPGAPTIESDVYAFHTTNIPEAAKKGEVRIHSRFE
;
A
#
# COMPACT_ATOMS: atom_id res chain seq x y z
N MET A 1 28.51 -16.57 -8.84
CA MET A 1 28.14 -15.23 -9.32
C MET A 1 26.78 -14.93 -8.73
N SER A 2 26.71 -13.99 -7.77
CA SER A 2 25.48 -13.69 -7.03
C SER A 2 24.46 -13.08 -8.00
N SER A 3 23.53 -13.90 -8.48
CA SER A 3 22.45 -13.50 -9.37
C SER A 3 21.30 -12.97 -8.51
N ASP A 4 21.40 -11.74 -8.03
CA ASP A 4 20.26 -11.08 -7.42
C ASP A 4 19.24 -10.81 -8.53
N PRO A 5 18.05 -11.44 -8.55
CA PRO A 5 17.08 -11.26 -9.63
C PRO A 5 16.44 -9.86 -9.60
N LEU A 6 16.69 -9.09 -8.55
CA LEU A 6 16.07 -7.80 -8.33
C LEU A 6 16.98 -6.67 -8.78
N THR A 7 16.48 -5.90 -9.75
CA THR A 7 17.05 -4.60 -10.09
C THR A 7 16.42 -3.55 -9.17
N TYR A 8 17.27 -2.76 -8.53
CA TYR A 8 16.85 -1.63 -7.71
C TYR A 8 16.96 -0.35 -8.52
N ASP A 9 15.82 0.24 -8.86
CA ASP A 9 15.74 1.49 -9.59
C ASP A 9 15.89 2.67 -8.63
N PHE A 10 16.73 3.66 -8.99
CA PHE A 10 16.71 4.95 -8.32
C PHE A 10 15.39 5.66 -8.65
N VAL A 11 14.61 6.06 -7.64
CA VAL A 11 13.28 6.67 -7.85
C VAL A 11 13.22 8.13 -7.46
N CYS A 12 13.89 8.55 -6.37
CA CYS A 12 13.98 9.95 -5.96
C CYS A 12 15.03 10.17 -4.85
N LYS A 13 15.38 11.45 -4.61
CA LYS A 13 16.03 11.86 -3.35
C LYS A 13 15.03 11.79 -2.20
N LEU A 14 15.46 11.39 -1.01
CA LEU A 14 14.63 11.39 0.20
C LEU A 14 14.09 12.80 0.54
N SER A 15 14.83 13.85 0.21
CA SER A 15 14.38 15.25 0.36
C SER A 15 13.14 15.58 -0.48
N GLN A 16 12.89 14.84 -1.56
CA GLN A 16 11.69 14.95 -2.39
C GLN A 16 10.50 14.14 -1.85
N LEU A 17 10.72 13.35 -0.80
CA LEU A 17 9.70 12.58 -0.07
C LEU A 17 9.86 12.81 1.44
N PRO A 18 9.56 14.02 1.96
CA PRO A 18 9.65 14.32 3.39
C PRO A 18 8.83 13.38 4.27
N PRO A 19 9.16 13.22 5.56
CA PRO A 19 8.31 12.48 6.50
C PRO A 19 6.86 12.98 6.48
N GLY A 20 5.90 12.05 6.44
CA GLY A 20 4.49 12.38 6.31
C GLY A 20 4.08 12.81 4.90
N SER A 21 4.80 12.37 3.86
CA SER A 21 4.41 12.60 2.46
C SER A 21 4.28 11.31 1.67
N LYS A 22 3.61 11.41 0.52
CA LYS A 22 3.45 10.32 -0.45
C LYS A 22 3.79 10.84 -1.83
N LYS A 23 4.26 9.97 -2.72
CA LYS A 23 4.56 10.30 -4.11
C LYS A 23 4.36 9.10 -5.00
N CYS A 24 3.73 9.27 -6.17
CA CYS A 24 3.71 8.23 -7.19
C CYS A 24 4.83 8.42 -8.20
N ILE A 25 5.34 7.31 -8.71
CA ILE A 25 6.34 7.24 -9.77
C ILE A 25 6.08 5.99 -10.62
N GLU A 26 6.64 5.95 -11.82
CA GLU A 26 6.76 4.73 -12.61
C GLU A 26 8.17 4.18 -12.43
N LEU A 27 8.29 2.87 -12.16
CA LEU A 27 9.57 2.19 -12.06
C LEU A 27 10.24 2.16 -13.45
N PRO A 28 11.45 2.72 -13.60
CA PRO A 28 12.16 2.77 -14.87
C PRO A 28 12.32 1.41 -15.57
N THR A 29 12.57 0.33 -14.81
CA THR A 29 12.86 -0.98 -15.40
C THR A 29 11.60 -1.75 -15.75
N SER A 30 10.58 -1.75 -14.89
CA SER A 30 9.37 -2.57 -15.08
C SER A 30 8.16 -1.82 -15.65
N HIS A 31 8.24 -0.50 -15.78
CA HIS A 31 7.11 0.38 -16.15
C HIS A 31 5.89 0.24 -15.25
N ARG A 32 6.11 -0.20 -14.01
CA ARG A 32 5.08 -0.35 -13.00
C ARG A 32 4.87 0.96 -12.25
N SER A 33 3.63 1.39 -12.13
CA SER A 33 3.24 2.59 -11.39
C SER A 33 3.04 2.29 -9.90
N VAL A 34 3.86 2.92 -9.06
CA VAL A 34 3.94 2.66 -7.61
C VAL A 34 3.79 3.94 -6.81
N MET A 35 3.35 3.81 -5.56
CA MET A 35 3.27 4.87 -4.56
C MET A 35 4.33 4.64 -3.48
N LEU A 36 5.17 5.64 -3.29
CA LEU A 36 6.07 5.80 -2.15
C LEU A 36 5.33 6.49 -1.00
N LEU A 37 5.61 6.03 0.22
CA LEU A 37 5.05 6.57 1.45
C LEU A 37 6.14 6.71 2.50
N ASN A 38 6.40 7.93 2.98
CA ASN A 38 7.33 8.15 4.09
C ASN A 38 6.56 8.32 5.40
N LEU A 39 6.51 7.26 6.20
CA LEU A 39 5.87 7.28 7.52
C LEU A 39 6.94 7.42 8.60
N ARG A 40 7.00 8.59 9.24
CA ARG A 40 7.93 8.88 10.35
C ARG A 40 9.39 8.53 10.03
N GLY A 41 9.83 8.77 8.79
CA GLY A 41 11.19 8.49 8.32
C GLY A 41 11.40 7.12 7.69
N LYS A 42 10.46 6.17 7.83
CA LYS A 42 10.50 4.87 7.15
C LYS A 42 9.76 4.96 5.82
N VAL A 43 10.44 4.63 4.73
CA VAL A 43 9.86 4.63 3.38
C VAL A 43 9.26 3.26 3.06
N PHE A 44 8.04 3.25 2.56
CA PHE A 44 7.32 2.09 2.06
C PHE A 44 6.94 2.29 0.60
N CYS A 45 6.73 1.20 -0.12
CA CYS A 45 6.33 1.23 -1.52
C CYS A 45 5.28 0.16 -1.79
N MET A 46 4.22 0.53 -2.52
CA MET A 46 3.19 -0.38 -3.01
C MET A 46 2.67 0.09 -4.37
N ASP A 47 1.90 -0.74 -5.07
CA ASP A 47 1.16 -0.30 -6.26
C ASP A 47 0.35 0.97 -5.99
N GLN A 48 0.37 1.93 -6.91
CA GLN A 48 -0.36 3.18 -6.71
C GLN A 48 -1.88 3.02 -6.85
N GLY A 49 -2.30 2.10 -7.73
CA GLY A 49 -3.69 1.82 -8.03
C GLY A 49 -4.27 0.81 -7.04
N CYS A 50 -5.31 1.20 -6.33
CA CYS A 50 -6.00 0.33 -5.36
C CYS A 50 -6.48 -0.97 -6.03
N TYR A 51 -6.18 -2.11 -5.43
CA TYR A 51 -6.55 -3.44 -5.94
C TYR A 51 -8.05 -3.64 -6.23
N HIS A 52 -8.91 -2.81 -5.63
CA HIS A 52 -10.35 -2.91 -5.84
C HIS A 52 -10.73 -2.50 -7.27
N HIS A 53 -10.44 -1.24 -7.65
CA HIS A 53 -10.89 -0.65 -8.90
C HIS A 53 -9.88 0.37 -9.49
N GLY A 54 -8.61 0.36 -9.06
CA GLY A 54 -7.55 1.25 -9.57
C GLY A 54 -7.52 2.65 -8.96
N GLY A 55 -8.21 2.89 -7.84
CA GLY A 55 -8.26 4.21 -7.20
C GLY A 55 -6.88 4.72 -6.73
N PRO A 56 -6.60 6.04 -6.80
CA PRO A 56 -5.27 6.59 -6.55
C PRO A 56 -4.96 6.62 -5.05
N LEU A 57 -4.17 5.65 -4.58
CA LEU A 57 -3.83 5.51 -3.15
C LEU A 57 -3.04 6.70 -2.61
N VAL A 58 -2.35 7.44 -3.47
CA VAL A 58 -1.63 8.68 -3.11
C VAL A 58 -2.55 9.75 -2.52
N ASN A 59 -3.85 9.69 -2.82
CA ASN A 59 -4.86 10.59 -2.29
C ASN A 59 -5.60 10.00 -1.07
N GLY A 60 -5.23 8.79 -0.65
CA GLY A 60 -5.79 8.13 0.52
C GLY A 60 -5.25 8.69 1.84
N ASP A 61 -6.10 8.68 2.86
CA ASP A 61 -5.70 9.03 4.22
C ASP A 61 -4.96 7.84 4.87
N ILE A 62 -4.07 8.14 5.81
CA ILE A 62 -3.39 7.12 6.60
C ILE A 62 -4.14 6.95 7.92
N GLU A 63 -4.59 5.74 8.20
CA GLU A 63 -5.40 5.41 9.37
C GLU A 63 -4.85 4.13 10.04
N ASP A 64 -4.94 4.06 11.37
CA ASP A 64 -4.61 2.85 12.12
C ASP A 64 -5.87 1.99 12.31
N MET A 65 -5.78 0.71 11.90
CA MET A 65 -6.77 -0.31 12.17
C MET A 65 -6.18 -1.37 13.10
N GLY A 66 -6.55 -1.31 14.38
CA GLY A 66 -5.90 -2.12 15.42
C GLY A 66 -4.43 -1.72 15.56
N SER A 67 -3.51 -2.68 15.44
CA SER A 67 -2.06 -2.44 15.46
C SER A 67 -1.44 -2.20 14.08
N LYS A 68 -2.25 -2.16 13.02
CA LYS A 68 -1.77 -2.05 11.64
C LYS A 68 -2.05 -0.66 11.08
N THR A 69 -1.02 0.00 10.55
CA THR A 69 -1.17 1.25 9.80
C THR A 69 -1.57 0.95 8.37
N THR A 70 -2.60 1.65 7.89
CA THR A 70 -3.22 1.41 6.59
C THR A 70 -3.33 2.69 5.78
N VAL A 71 -3.34 2.56 4.44
CA VAL A 71 -3.85 3.59 3.55
C VAL A 71 -5.31 3.28 3.23
N LYS A 72 -6.18 4.28 3.41
CA LYS A 72 -7.60 4.20 3.08
C LYS A 72 -7.83 4.77 1.69
N CYS A 73 -8.22 3.90 0.76
CA CYS A 73 -8.48 4.29 -0.63
C CYS A 73 -9.59 5.36 -0.71
N PRO A 74 -9.37 6.47 -1.45
CA PRO A 74 -10.31 7.58 -1.50
C PRO A 74 -11.61 7.28 -2.27
N TRP A 75 -11.64 6.23 -3.09
CA TRP A 75 -12.84 5.89 -3.88
C TRP A 75 -13.87 5.08 -3.09
N HIS A 76 -13.41 4.05 -2.37
CA HIS A 76 -14.31 3.07 -1.75
C HIS A 76 -13.95 2.76 -0.28
N ALA A 77 -13.07 3.56 0.33
CA ALA A 77 -12.65 3.43 1.72
C ALA A 77 -12.05 2.06 2.10
N TYR A 78 -11.44 1.37 1.14
CA TYR A 78 -10.70 0.13 1.41
C TYR A 78 -9.42 0.44 2.18
N HIS A 79 -9.24 -0.20 3.34
CA HIS A 79 -8.02 -0.09 4.14
C HIS A 79 -7.01 -1.15 3.72
N ILE A 80 -5.83 -0.70 3.33
CA ILE A 80 -4.73 -1.54 2.86
C ILE A 80 -3.54 -1.35 3.80
N VAL A 81 -3.04 -2.43 4.41
CA VAL A 81 -1.89 -2.38 5.32
C VAL A 81 -0.66 -1.91 4.55
N VAL A 82 0.01 -0.87 5.05
CA VAL A 82 1.12 -0.24 4.34
C VAL A 82 2.31 -1.19 4.17
N GLU A 83 2.59 -1.98 5.20
CA GLU A 83 3.75 -2.87 5.23
C GLU A 83 3.54 -4.16 4.42
N THR A 84 2.32 -4.70 4.40
CA THR A 84 2.05 -6.04 3.86
C THR A 84 1.11 -6.07 2.66
N GLY A 85 0.40 -4.98 2.39
CA GLY A 85 -0.60 -4.93 1.33
C GLY A 85 -1.88 -5.71 1.62
N GLU A 86 -2.09 -6.14 2.86
CA GLU A 86 -3.32 -6.82 3.28
C GLU A 86 -4.53 -5.89 3.23
N GLY A 87 -5.64 -6.37 2.67
CA GLY A 87 -6.92 -5.66 2.71
C GLY A 87 -7.65 -5.93 4.03
N LEU A 88 -7.86 -4.92 4.87
CA LEU A 88 -8.55 -5.04 6.16
C LEU A 88 -9.99 -4.53 6.10
N TYR A 89 -10.83 -5.09 6.97
CA TYR A 89 -12.20 -4.64 7.17
C TYR A 89 -12.69 -5.00 8.57
N LYS A 90 -13.67 -4.24 9.11
CA LYS A 90 -14.41 -4.66 10.30
C LYS A 90 -15.59 -5.53 9.86
N GLY A 91 -15.64 -6.77 10.34
CA GLY A 91 -16.70 -7.72 10.02
C GLY A 91 -17.24 -8.41 11.27
N VAL A 92 -18.45 -8.95 11.16
CA VAL A 92 -19.07 -9.77 12.21
C VAL A 92 -19.05 -11.24 11.81
N ASP A 93 -19.05 -12.13 12.78
CA ASP A 93 -19.35 -13.55 12.59
C ASP A 93 -20.81 -13.78 12.93
N MET A 94 -21.51 -14.53 12.08
CA MET A 94 -22.91 -14.88 12.31
C MET A 94 -22.94 -16.29 12.88
N THR A 95 -23.52 -16.45 14.06
CA THR A 95 -23.68 -17.75 14.73
C THR A 95 -25.15 -18.08 14.89
N MET A 96 -25.51 -19.36 14.69
CA MET A 96 -26.87 -19.83 14.90
C MET A 96 -27.11 -20.08 16.39
N THR A 97 -28.18 -19.49 16.92
CA THR A 97 -28.62 -19.76 18.30
C THR A 97 -29.37 -21.10 18.38
N PRO A 98 -29.51 -21.69 19.58
CA PRO A 98 -30.36 -22.87 19.79
C PRO A 98 -31.81 -22.67 19.31
N SER A 99 -32.30 -21.43 19.29
CA SER A 99 -33.62 -21.05 18.78
C SER A 99 -33.71 -20.88 17.25
N GLY A 100 -32.66 -21.20 16.50
CA GLY A 100 -32.65 -21.07 15.03
C GLY A 100 -32.50 -19.63 14.52
N LYS A 101 -32.19 -18.66 15.38
CA LYS A 101 -31.94 -17.26 14.99
C LYS A 101 -30.45 -17.00 14.78
N LEU A 102 -30.10 -16.24 13.75
CA LEU A 102 -28.74 -15.74 13.55
C LEU A 102 -28.43 -14.63 14.56
N ARG A 103 -27.26 -14.71 15.18
CA ARG A 103 -26.74 -13.72 16.12
C ARG A 103 -25.38 -13.21 15.64
N PRO A 104 -25.21 -11.90 15.41
CA PRO A 104 -23.92 -11.32 15.08
C PRO A 104 -23.00 -11.27 16.30
N SER A 105 -21.71 -11.50 16.08
CA SER A 105 -20.66 -11.12 17.03
C SER A 105 -20.50 -9.59 17.08
N SER A 106 -19.75 -9.09 18.07
CA SER A 106 -19.19 -7.74 17.97
C SER A 106 -18.30 -7.64 16.72
N PRO A 107 -18.23 -6.47 16.05
CA PRO A 107 -17.33 -6.26 14.92
C PRO A 107 -15.88 -6.54 15.33
N ARG A 108 -15.18 -7.30 14.49
CA ARG A 108 -13.76 -7.63 14.66
C ARG A 108 -13.01 -7.26 13.40
N LEU A 109 -11.73 -6.92 13.57
CA LEU A 109 -10.83 -6.72 12.46
C LEU A 109 -10.60 -8.06 11.75
N LYS A 110 -10.80 -8.08 10.44
CA LYS A 110 -10.60 -9.24 9.57
C LYS A 110 -9.69 -8.85 8.40
N SER A 111 -8.98 -9.84 7.86
CA SER A 111 -8.10 -9.69 6.70
C SER A 111 -8.69 -10.41 5.50
N LYS A 112 -8.56 -9.82 4.30
CA LYS A 112 -8.80 -10.45 3.00
C LYS A 112 -7.54 -11.16 2.47
N GLY A 113 -6.44 -11.16 3.22
CA GLY A 113 -5.12 -11.54 2.75
C GLY A 113 -4.43 -10.39 2.00
N VAL A 114 -3.24 -10.66 1.46
CA VAL A 114 -2.50 -9.71 0.62
C VAL A 114 -3.28 -9.48 -0.67
N LYS A 115 -3.61 -8.22 -0.95
CA LYS A 115 -4.37 -7.79 -2.14
C LYS A 115 -3.64 -6.72 -2.93
N GLN A 116 -2.81 -5.92 -2.25
CA GLN A 116 -1.99 -4.87 -2.83
C GLN A 116 -0.52 -5.30 -2.85
N ARG A 117 0.17 -5.18 -3.99
CA ARG A 117 1.60 -5.49 -4.05
C ARG A 117 2.39 -4.44 -3.31
N THR A 118 3.23 -4.88 -2.37
CA THR A 118 4.30 -4.06 -1.79
C THR A 118 5.62 -4.37 -2.48
N HIS A 119 6.52 -3.40 -2.52
CA HIS A 119 7.81 -3.49 -3.19
C HIS A 119 8.94 -3.23 -2.19
N PHE A 120 10.13 -3.73 -2.52
CA PHE A 120 11.30 -3.54 -1.65
C PHE A 120 11.84 -2.13 -1.80
N VAL A 121 12.23 -1.53 -0.68
CA VAL A 121 12.81 -0.20 -0.64
C VAL A 121 14.17 -0.27 0.03
N GLU A 122 15.16 0.34 -0.61
CA GLU A 122 16.48 0.55 -0.04
C GLU A 122 16.80 2.04 -0.02
N LEU A 123 17.40 2.49 1.08
CA LEU A 123 18.02 3.81 1.11
C LEU A 123 19.53 3.65 0.88
N ARG A 124 20.07 4.36 -0.09
CA ARG A 124 21.50 4.35 -0.44
C ARG A 124 22.07 5.77 -0.31
N ASN A 125 23.38 5.89 -0.47
CA ASN A 125 24.12 7.18 -0.37
C ASN A 125 23.80 7.90 0.95
N ASP A 126 24.14 7.25 2.08
CA ASP A 126 23.90 7.74 3.45
C ASP A 126 22.43 8.09 3.75
N GLY A 127 21.51 7.34 3.14
CA GLY A 127 20.07 7.53 3.34
C GLY A 127 19.44 8.61 2.45
N GLN A 128 20.21 9.22 1.55
CA GLN A 128 19.73 10.33 0.71
C GLN A 128 18.93 9.87 -0.50
N ASP A 129 19.16 8.65 -0.96
CA ASP A 129 18.63 8.16 -2.24
C ASP A 129 17.69 6.98 -2.01
N VAL A 130 16.47 7.09 -2.53
CA VAL A 130 15.47 6.03 -2.45
C VAL A 130 15.58 5.15 -3.69
N TYR A 131 15.73 3.85 -3.45
CA TYR A 131 15.74 2.82 -4.47
C TYR A 131 14.57 1.86 -4.25
N VAL A 132 13.96 1.39 -5.33
CA VAL A 132 12.85 0.43 -5.29
C VAL A 132 13.14 -0.76 -6.19
N ALA A 133 12.89 -1.97 -5.69
CA ALA A 133 12.89 -3.18 -6.51
C ALA A 133 11.47 -3.75 -6.65
N ASP A 134 11.09 -4.06 -7.89
CA ASP A 134 9.80 -4.64 -8.20
C ASP A 134 9.71 -6.08 -7.70
N SER A 135 8.96 -6.29 -6.62
CA SER A 135 8.74 -7.62 -6.04
C SER A 135 8.03 -8.61 -6.97
N SER A 136 7.37 -8.16 -8.04
CA SER A 136 6.82 -9.06 -9.07
C SER A 136 7.88 -9.69 -9.97
N ALA A 137 9.09 -9.13 -10.01
CA ALA A 137 10.22 -9.66 -10.76
C ALA A 137 10.91 -10.86 -10.08
N ILE A 138 10.54 -11.19 -8.83
CA ILE A 138 11.03 -12.40 -8.17
C ILE A 138 10.52 -13.62 -8.96
N PRO A 139 11.40 -14.56 -9.36
CA PRO A 139 10.98 -15.81 -10.00
C PRO A 139 9.95 -16.57 -9.15
N GLY A 140 8.78 -16.83 -9.72
CA GLY A 140 7.69 -17.52 -9.02
C GLY A 140 6.82 -16.62 -8.14
N ALA A 141 6.98 -15.30 -8.17
CA ALA A 141 6.06 -14.39 -7.50
C ALA A 141 4.62 -14.60 -7.99
N PRO A 142 3.63 -14.75 -7.09
CA PRO A 142 2.24 -14.94 -7.50
C PRO A 142 1.69 -13.63 -8.08
N THR A 143 0.78 -13.74 -9.05
CA THR A 143 -0.08 -12.61 -9.45
C THR A 143 -1.09 -12.31 -8.34
N ILE A 144 -1.30 -11.03 -8.03
CA ILE A 144 -2.28 -10.57 -7.05
C ILE A 144 -3.15 -9.45 -7.63
N GLU A 145 -4.24 -9.11 -6.92
CA GLU A 145 -5.32 -8.28 -7.47
C GLU A 145 -4.90 -6.87 -7.87
N SER A 146 -3.89 -6.25 -7.26
CA SER A 146 -3.42 -4.94 -7.71
C SER A 146 -2.68 -4.97 -9.04
N ASP A 147 -2.20 -6.13 -9.50
CA ASP A 147 -1.35 -6.23 -10.69
C ASP A 147 -2.08 -5.79 -11.97
N VAL A 148 -3.40 -5.98 -12.03
CA VAL A 148 -4.25 -5.51 -13.16
C VAL A 148 -4.30 -3.99 -13.29
N TYR A 149 -3.95 -3.24 -12.24
CA TYR A 149 -3.96 -1.77 -12.21
C TYR A 149 -2.56 -1.15 -12.16
N ALA A 150 -1.52 -1.98 -12.22
CA ALA A 150 -0.16 -1.55 -11.93
C ALA A 150 0.55 -0.92 -13.15
N PHE A 151 0.05 -1.14 -14.37
CA PHE A 151 0.70 -0.74 -15.62
C PHE A 151 -0.19 0.18 -16.47
N HIS A 152 0.40 0.84 -17.48
CA HIS A 152 -0.28 1.67 -18.48
C HIS A 152 -1.14 2.80 -17.90
N THR A 153 -0.73 3.38 -16.78
CA THR A 153 -1.41 4.53 -16.20
C THR A 153 -1.14 5.75 -17.07
N THR A 154 -2.16 6.16 -17.84
CA THR A 154 -2.06 7.32 -18.76
C THR A 154 -1.63 8.61 -18.07
N ASN A 155 -1.91 8.73 -16.77
CA ASN A 155 -1.39 9.79 -15.91
C ASN A 155 -1.05 9.21 -14.53
N ILE A 156 0.20 9.37 -14.09
CA ILE A 156 0.61 9.06 -12.71
C ILE A 156 0.02 10.13 -11.80
N PRO A 157 -0.81 9.78 -10.80
CA PRO A 157 -1.47 10.77 -9.97
C PRO A 157 -0.48 11.48 -9.05
N GLU A 158 -0.60 12.80 -8.97
CA GLU A 158 0.07 13.59 -7.94
C GLU A 158 -0.68 13.49 -6.60
N ALA A 159 0.06 13.58 -5.50
CA ALA A 159 -0.53 13.70 -4.18
C ALA A 159 -1.33 15.00 -4.10
N ALA A 160 -2.60 14.93 -3.69
CA ALA A 160 -3.39 16.11 -3.40
C ALA A 160 -2.64 17.00 -2.39
N LYS A 161 -2.64 18.32 -2.62
CA LYS A 161 -2.07 19.34 -1.71
C LYS A 161 -2.90 19.46 -0.43
N LYS A 162 -2.99 18.40 0.36
CA LYS A 162 -3.40 18.45 1.77
C LYS A 162 -2.12 18.64 2.59
N GLY A 163 -2.19 19.35 3.72
CA GLY A 163 -1.05 19.47 4.65
C GLY A 163 -0.53 18.09 5.09
N GLU A 164 0.58 18.06 5.86
CA GLU A 164 1.25 16.83 6.32
C GLU A 164 0.30 15.63 6.50
N VAL A 165 0.68 14.44 6.00
CA VAL A 165 -0.10 13.22 6.16
C VAL A 165 -0.22 12.90 7.65
N ARG A 166 -1.32 13.35 8.23
CA ARG A 166 -1.70 13.06 9.61
C ARG A 166 -2.27 11.65 9.62
N ILE A 167 -1.84 10.86 10.61
CA ILE A 167 -2.54 9.61 10.93
C ILE A 167 -3.89 10.03 11.51
N HIS A 168 -4.93 9.97 10.68
CA HIS A 168 -6.26 10.43 11.04
C HIS A 168 -6.94 9.37 11.90
N SER A 169 -6.75 9.48 13.22
CA SER A 169 -7.48 8.74 14.25
C SER A 169 -7.27 7.22 14.28
N ARG A 170 -7.29 6.64 15.49
CA ARG A 170 -7.46 5.20 15.67
C ARG A 170 -8.89 4.85 15.31
N PHE A 171 -9.09 3.85 14.46
CA PHE A 171 -10.40 3.26 14.24
C PHE A 171 -10.64 2.19 15.33
N GLU A 172 -10.86 2.62 16.58
CA GLU A 172 -11.22 1.72 17.71
C GLU A 172 -12.50 0.95 17.43
#